data_AF-A0A147BJ47-F1
#
_entry.id   AF-A0A147BJ47-F1
#
_cell.length_a   1.000
_cell.length_b   1.000
_cell.length_c   1.000
_cell.angle_alpha   90.00
_cell.angle_beta   90.00
_cell.angle_gamma   90.00
#
_symmetry.space_group_name_H-M   'P 1'
#
loop_
_entity.id
_entity.type
_entity.pdbx_description
1 polymer ?
#
loop_
_entity_poly.entity_id
_entity_poly.type
_entity_poly.pdbx_seq_one_letter_code
_entity_poly.pdbx_strand_id
1 'polypeptide(L)'
;LPADYAEVIVVFRRTAGTLCLQNDHLDYSIANMYQTMVRMDSPATRTNNAVGESSIRIANAGCAQRGMTATLCATAARIKLPAFIVLKEPTTQP
;
A
#
# COMPACT_ATOMS: atom_id res chain seq x y z
N LEU A 1 7.76 12.83 5.46
CA LEU A 1 8.77 12.23 4.56
C LEU A 1 10.09 12.24 5.32
N PRO A 2 10.83 11.12 5.38
CA PRO A 2 12.14 11.11 6.02
C PRO A 2 13.03 12.19 5.39
N ALA A 3 13.83 12.89 6.20
CA ALA A 3 14.62 14.03 5.76
C ALA A 3 15.55 13.69 4.57
N ASP A 4 16.00 12.44 4.50
CA ASP A 4 16.91 11.91 3.48
C ASP A 4 16.36 11.90 2.05
N TYR A 5 15.05 12.09 1.86
CA TYR A 5 14.43 12.11 0.53
C TYR A 5 14.23 13.50 -0.06
N ALA A 6 14.50 14.57 0.68
CA ALA A 6 14.21 15.93 0.23
C ALA A 6 14.96 16.30 -1.05
N GLU A 7 16.28 16.07 -1.10
CA GLU A 7 17.09 16.34 -2.29
C GLU A 7 16.70 15.45 -3.48
N VAL A 8 16.48 14.16 -3.24
CA VAL A 8 16.08 13.20 -4.28
C VAL A 8 14.75 13.62 -4.92
N ILE A 9 13.79 14.09 -4.10
CA ILE A 9 12.50 14.59 -4.59
C ILE A 9 12.67 15.85 -5.43
N VAL A 10 13.56 16.77 -5.03
CA VAL A 10 13.85 18.00 -5.79
C VAL A 10 14.47 17.67 -7.14
N VAL A 11 15.48 16.79 -7.17
CA VAL A 11 16.15 16.36 -8.40
C VAL A 11 15.16 15.67 -9.33
N PHE A 12 14.38 14.72 -8.82
CA PHE A 12 13.35 14.02 -9.61
C PHE A 12 12.35 14.99 -10.24
N ARG A 13 11.84 15.96 -9.48
CA ARG A 13 10.90 16.96 -9.98
C ARG A 13 11.49 17.83 -11.08
N ARG A 14 12.74 18.26 -10.91
CA ARG A 14 13.44 19.07 -11.91
C ARG A 14 13.60 18.30 -13.22
N THR A 15 14.05 17.05 -13.13
CA THR A 15 14.24 16.19 -14.31
C THR A 15 12.90 15.88 -15.00
N ALA A 16 11.87 15.53 -14.23
CA ALA A 16 10.53 15.29 -14.77
C ALA A 16 9.96 16.53 -15.48
N GLY A 17 10.08 17.72 -14.87
CA GLY A 17 9.61 18.97 -15.48
C GLY A 17 10.35 19.32 -16.78
N THR A 18 11.67 19.13 -16.83
CA THR A 18 12.44 19.32 -18.08
C THR A 18 11.99 18.35 -19.16
N LEU A 19 11.78 17.07 -18.81
CA LEU A 19 11.33 16.06 -19.75
C LEU A 19 9.91 16.36 -20.27
N CYS A 20 9.02 16.85 -19.41
CA CYS A 20 7.68 17.31 -19.80
C CYS A 20 7.76 18.42 -20.85
N LEU A 21 8.54 19.47 -20.57
CA LEU A 21 8.72 20.61 -21.48
C LEU A 21 9.31 20.21 -22.83
N GLN A 22 10.26 19.27 -22.84
CA GLN A 22 10.90 18.80 -24.07
C GLN A 22 9.96 17.99 -24.97
N ASN A 23 8.98 17.30 -24.39
CA ASN A 23 8.10 16.38 -25.12
C ASN A 23 6.65 16.88 -25.21
N ASP A 24 6.41 18.15 -24.86
CA ASP A 24 5.08 18.78 -24.79
C ASP A 24 4.07 17.95 -23.98
N HIS A 25 4.57 17.32 -22.90
CA HIS A 25 3.74 16.57 -21.97
C HIS A 25 3.24 17.49 -20.86
N LEU A 26 1.94 17.44 -20.59
CA LEU A 26 1.36 18.06 -19.41
C LEU A 26 1.80 17.28 -18.15
N ASP A 27 1.93 17.96 -17.02
CA ASP A 27 2.26 17.32 -15.72
C ASP A 27 1.23 16.26 -15.28
N TYR A 28 0.03 16.27 -15.88
CA TYR A 28 -0.99 15.25 -15.71
C TYR A 28 -0.70 13.95 -16.46
N SER A 29 0.14 14.01 -17.50
CA SER A 29 0.47 12.88 -18.38
C SER A 29 1.55 11.96 -17.81
N ILE A 30 2.27 12.40 -16.77
CA ILE A 30 3.29 11.59 -16.09
C ILE A 30 2.77 11.19 -14.71
N ALA A 31 2.76 9.89 -14.42
CA ALA A 31 2.37 9.37 -13.13
C ALA A 31 3.27 8.23 -12.66
N ASN A 32 3.52 8.16 -11.36
CA ASN A 32 4.18 7.03 -10.73
C ASN A 32 3.13 6.13 -10.10
N MET A 33 3.23 4.83 -10.35
CA MET A 33 2.33 3.81 -9.84
C MET A 33 3.09 2.81 -8.97
N TYR A 34 2.56 2.50 -7.81
CA TYR A 34 3.12 1.49 -6.92
C TYR A 34 2.05 0.54 -6.42
N GLN A 35 2.36 -0.76 -6.46
CA GLN A 35 1.51 -1.82 -5.96
C GLN A 35 2.09 -2.39 -4.67
N THR A 36 1.23 -2.54 -3.66
CA THR A 36 1.63 -3.11 -2.37
C THR A 36 0.55 -4.01 -1.78
N MET A 37 0.96 -4.93 -0.90
CA MET A 37 0.04 -5.76 -0.15
C MET A 37 -0.37 -5.04 1.13
N VAL A 38 -1.65 -4.71 1.25
CA VAL A 38 -2.24 -4.16 2.47
C VAL A 38 -2.80 -5.32 3.28
N ARG A 39 -2.31 -5.49 4.51
CA ARG A 39 -2.81 -6.52 5.43
C ARG A 39 -3.83 -5.89 6.38
N MET A 40 -4.93 -6.59 6.62
CA MET A 40 -5.83 -6.25 7.71
C MET A 40 -5.28 -6.90 8.97
N ASP A 41 -4.69 -6.09 9.85
CA ASP A 41 -4.31 -6.58 11.17
C ASP A 41 -5.57 -6.91 11.96
N SER A 42 -5.74 -8.19 12.30
CA SER A 42 -6.75 -8.58 13.27
C SER A 42 -6.16 -8.32 14.66
N PRO A 43 -6.78 -7.48 15.51
CA PRO A 43 -6.33 -7.33 16.88
C PRO A 43 -6.31 -8.72 17.52
N ALA A 44 -5.22 -9.05 18.23
CA ALA A 44 -5.11 -10.33 18.90
C ALA A 44 -6.37 -10.56 19.72
N THR A 45 -7.18 -11.55 19.33
CA THR A 45 -8.33 -11.99 20.10
C THR A 45 -7.79 -12.59 21.40
N ARG A 46 -7.56 -11.72 22.39
CA ARG A 46 -7.36 -12.14 23.77
C ARG A 46 -8.71 -12.57 24.29
N THR A 47 -9.05 -13.82 24.06
CA THR A 47 -10.15 -14.45 24.78
C THR A 47 -9.66 -14.61 26.22
N ASN A 48 -9.97 -13.65 27.10
CA ASN A 48 -9.78 -13.84 28.54
C ASN A 48 -10.75 -14.93 28.96
N ASN A 49 -10.23 -16.13 29.24
CA ASN A 49 -11.02 -17.20 29.79
C ASN A 49 -11.36 -16.82 31.24
N ALA A 50 -12.64 -16.65 31.57
CA ALA A 50 -13.10 -16.16 32.88
C ALA A 50 -12.77 -17.10 34.05
N VAL A 51 -12.23 -18.29 33.77
CA VAL A 51 -12.07 -19.42 34.70
C VAL A 51 -10.65 -19.52 35.30
N GLY A 52 -9.69 -18.66 34.92
CA GLY A 52 -8.42 -18.53 35.63
C GLY A 52 -7.40 -19.67 35.44
N GLU A 53 -7.38 -20.33 34.28
CA GLU A 53 -6.31 -21.29 33.95
C GLU A 53 -4.95 -20.60 33.76
N SER A 54 -3.87 -21.25 34.23
CA SER A 54 -2.49 -20.74 34.21
C SER A 54 -1.85 -20.70 32.81
N SER A 55 -2.50 -21.26 31.79
CA SER A 55 -2.04 -21.17 30.41
C SER A 55 -3.21 -21.19 29.44
N ILE A 56 -3.31 -20.15 28.60
CA ILE A 56 -4.26 -20.10 27.49
C ILE A 56 -3.48 -20.41 26.22
N ARG A 57 -3.81 -21.53 25.55
CA ARG A 57 -3.32 -21.82 24.21
C ARG A 57 -4.01 -20.89 23.23
N ILE A 58 -3.32 -19.82 22.82
CA ILE A 58 -3.79 -18.97 21.71
C ILE A 58 -3.60 -19.77 20.41
N ALA A 59 -4.65 -20.44 19.98
CA ALA A 59 -4.72 -20.92 18.61
C ALA A 59 -4.94 -19.68 17.73
N ASN A 60 -3.90 -19.22 17.03
CA ASN A 60 -4.06 -18.28 15.93
C ASN A 60 -4.93 -18.98 14.87
N ALA A 61 -6.24 -18.80 14.94
CA ALA A 61 -7.17 -19.32 13.96
C ALA A 61 -6.95 -18.56 12.64
N GLY A 62 -5.97 -19.01 11.85
CA GLY A 62 -5.88 -18.83 10.40
C GLY A 62 -6.10 -17.42 9.81
N CYS A 63 -6.00 -16.34 10.59
CA CYS A 63 -6.25 -14.97 10.11
C CYS A 63 -4.99 -14.35 9.47
N ALA A 64 -3.96 -15.15 9.22
CA ALA A 64 -2.65 -14.70 8.75
C ALA A 64 -2.57 -14.29 7.26
N GLN A 65 -3.67 -14.29 6.50
CA GLN A 65 -3.59 -14.14 5.03
C GLN A 65 -4.65 -13.25 4.37
N ARG A 66 -5.53 -12.56 5.11
CA ARG A 66 -6.47 -11.61 4.49
C ARG A 66 -5.77 -10.28 4.23
N GLY A 67 -5.02 -10.24 3.13
CA GLY A 67 -4.50 -9.01 2.55
C GLY A 67 -5.18 -8.71 1.22
N MET A 68 -5.25 -7.43 0.87
CA MET A 68 -5.65 -6.98 -0.46
C MET A 68 -4.44 -6.34 -1.16
N THR A 69 -4.32 -6.55 -2.47
CA THR A 69 -3.34 -5.84 -3.24
C THR A 69 -3.91 -4.46 -3.57
N ALA A 70 -3.24 -3.40 -3.14
CA ALA A 70 -3.62 -2.03 -3.45
C ALA A 70 -2.61 -1.44 -4.44
N THR A 71 -3.13 -0.80 -5.47
CA THR A 71 -2.34 -0.02 -6.42
C THR A 71 -2.67 1.46 -6.21
N LEU A 72 -1.63 2.25 -5.99
CA LEU A 72 -1.71 3.70 -5.80
C LEU A 72 -0.95 4.38 -6.93
N CYS A 73 -1.50 5.49 -7.42
CA CYS A 73 -0.86 6.28 -8.46
C CYS A 73 -0.91 7.76 -8.08
N ALA A 74 0.18 8.48 -8.37
CA ALA A 74 0.26 9.93 -8.18
C ALA A 74 0.92 10.56 -9.41
N THR A 75 0.32 11.66 -9.90
CA THR A 75 0.85 12.40 -11.05
C THR A 75 2.00 13.32 -10.65
N ALA A 76 2.78 13.78 -11.62
CA ALA A 76 3.80 14.81 -11.42
C ALA A 76 3.19 16.13 -10.90
N ALA A 77 1.93 16.40 -11.22
CA ALA A 77 1.13 17.50 -10.67
C ALA A 77 0.73 17.34 -9.18
N ARG A 78 1.23 16.31 -8.47
CA ARG A 78 0.93 15.99 -7.07
C ARG A 78 -0.53 15.60 -6.81
N ILE A 79 -1.22 15.14 -7.83
CA ILE A 79 -2.59 14.65 -7.69
C ILE A 79 -2.54 13.16 -7.46
N LYS A 80 -3.13 12.73 -6.34
CA LYS A 80 -3.35 11.31 -6.06
C LYS A 80 -4.52 10.83 -6.90
N LEU A 81 -4.30 9.85 -7.76
CA LEU A 81 -5.37 9.18 -8.50
C LEU A 81 -6.14 8.22 -7.58
N PRO A 82 -7.39 7.88 -7.90
CA PRO A 82 -8.14 6.87 -7.17
C PRO A 82 -7.34 5.58 -7.00
N ALA A 83 -7.40 5.00 -5.79
CA ALA A 83 -6.74 3.73 -5.52
C ALA A 83 -7.50 2.58 -6.20
N PHE A 84 -6.77 1.62 -6.74
CA PHE A 84 -7.34 0.38 -7.24
C PHE A 84 -7.08 -0.74 -6.24
N ILE A 85 -8.14 -1.41 -5.80
CA ILE A 85 -8.02 -2.60 -4.96
C ILE A 85 -8.21 -3.82 -5.84
N VAL A 86 -7.17 -4.65 -5.92
CA VAL A 86 -7.21 -5.93 -6.62
C VAL A 86 -7.65 -6.99 -5.60
N LEU A 87 -8.92 -7.37 -5.71
CA LEU A 87 -9.47 -8.53 -5.01
C LEU A 87 -9.16 -9.76 -5.86
N LYS A 88 -8.14 -10.53 -5.48
CA LYS A 88 -7.92 -11.84 -6.10
C LYS A 88 -8.86 -12.82 -5.43
N GLU A 89 -9.85 -13.32 -6.17
CA GLU A 89 -10.66 -14.44 -5.72
C GLU A 89 -9.73 -15.65 -5.47
N PRO A 90 -9.82 -16.34 -4.33
CA PRO A 90 -9.18 -17.63 -4.20
C PRO A 90 -9.88 -18.57 -5.19
N THR A 91 -9.19 -18.92 -6.27
CA THR A 91 -9.62 -20.02 -7.14
C THR A 91 -9.56 -21.28 -6.30
N THR A 92 -10.71 -21.73 -5.79
CA THR A 92 -10.91 -23.08 -5.29
C THR A 92 -10.61 -24.03 -6.44
N GLN A 93 -9.39 -24.55 -6.53
CA GLN A 93 -9.14 -25.73 -7.35
C GLN A 93 -9.71 -26.95 -6.61
N PRO A 94 -10.45 -27.82 -7.33
CA PRO A 94 -11.08 -29.02 -6.78
C PRO A 94 -10.05 -30.07 -6.33
#